data_AF-A0A6L6Q3F9-F1
#
_entry.id   AF-A0A6L6Q3F9-F1
#
_cell.length_a   1.000
_cell.length_b   1.000
_cell.length_c   1.000
_cell.angle_alpha   90.00
_cell.angle_beta   90.00
_cell.angle_gamma   90.00
#
_symmetry.space_group_name_H-M   'P 1'
#
loop_
_entity.id
_entity.type
_entity.pdbx_description
1 polymer ?
#
loop_
_entity_poly.entity_id
_entity_poly.type
_entity_poly.pdbx_seq_one_letter_code
_entity_poly.pdbx_strand_id
1 'polypeptide(L)'
;MLKFTFLGTSSGVPTIRRNVTALAVHVPKGRDWWLVDCGEATQHRLQRTPLSVHDMVGICITHVHGDHSYGLPGLLASASMTGRKRPLILIAPLAVKAWLDATLLHTELFLTFPLIHIDVAPNQLVHEEAGLIIERHPLSHRSPSVAFRFDVHTTRRKLDRAALAAHGVPAGPLWGRLQAGEDLTLDDGSVVRAADVCSEQTERAVAVIGGDNDTPSLLQAACADAQVLVHEATYTEAILQKVGPGPTHSSVQRVAQFAAQRGLPNLVLTHFSARYDNPEGMAELEAEARLHYGGNLFLASDFDQYELGTDGVLNRLPPLPRHRKA
;
A
#
# COMPACT_ATOMS: atom_id res chain seq x y z
N MET A 1 1.04 -7.92 9.82
CA MET A 1 2.21 -7.46 9.02
C MET A 1 1.69 -6.91 7.71
N LEU A 2 2.15 -5.71 7.36
CA LEU A 2 1.77 -5.00 6.14
C LEU A 2 2.64 -5.53 4.99
N LYS A 3 2.05 -5.84 3.83
CA LYS A 3 2.84 -6.31 2.66
C LYS A 3 2.61 -5.45 1.44
N PHE A 4 3.66 -5.28 0.65
CA PHE A 4 3.67 -4.50 -0.58
C PHE A 4 3.93 -5.44 -1.74
N THR A 5 3.21 -5.28 -2.85
CA THR A 5 3.50 -5.95 -4.12
C THR A 5 3.47 -4.91 -5.22
N PHE A 6 4.63 -4.61 -5.79
CA PHE A 6 4.78 -3.65 -6.87
C PHE A 6 4.29 -4.27 -8.17
N LEU A 7 3.28 -3.69 -8.81
CA LEU A 7 2.72 -4.19 -10.08
C LEU A 7 3.32 -3.44 -11.28
N GLY A 8 3.75 -2.19 -11.04
CA GLY A 8 4.50 -1.36 -11.97
C GLY A 8 5.30 -0.29 -11.24
N THR A 9 6.46 0.06 -11.80
CA THR A 9 7.50 0.90 -11.19
C THR A 9 8.11 1.93 -12.15
N SER A 10 7.57 2.05 -13.37
CA SER A 10 8.02 3.00 -14.39
C SER A 10 7.27 4.33 -14.29
N SER A 11 7.95 5.43 -14.59
CA SER A 11 7.36 6.76 -14.70
C SER A 11 6.91 7.11 -16.11
N GLY A 12 5.70 7.68 -16.23
CA GLY A 12 5.13 8.27 -17.44
C GLY A 12 4.69 7.25 -18.49
N VAL A 13 5.54 6.28 -18.80
CA VAL A 13 5.31 5.28 -19.87
C VAL A 13 5.80 3.90 -19.44
N PRO A 14 5.17 2.81 -19.93
CA PRO A 14 5.67 1.47 -19.70
C PRO A 14 6.95 1.23 -20.52
N THR A 15 7.79 0.32 -20.02
CA THR A 15 8.95 -0.20 -20.74
C THR A 15 8.81 -1.72 -20.92
N ILE A 16 9.81 -2.33 -21.57
CA ILE A 16 9.86 -3.79 -21.71
C ILE A 16 9.98 -4.49 -20.34
N ARG A 17 10.62 -3.85 -19.35
CA ARG A 17 10.89 -4.45 -18.03
C ARG A 17 9.93 -3.97 -16.94
N ARG A 18 9.41 -2.74 -17.03
CA ARG A 18 8.62 -2.08 -15.98
C ARG A 18 7.30 -1.54 -16.54
N ASN A 19 6.19 -1.87 -15.88
CA ASN A 19 4.91 -1.23 -16.15
C ASN A 19 4.81 0.13 -15.44
N VAL A 20 3.84 0.95 -15.82
CA VAL A 20 3.48 2.19 -15.11
C VAL A 20 2.88 1.91 -13.72
N THR A 21 2.86 2.93 -12.86
CA THR A 21 2.61 2.86 -11.41
C THR A 21 1.36 2.06 -11.02
N ALA A 22 1.59 1.06 -10.17
CA ALA A 22 0.56 0.40 -9.39
C ALA A 22 1.19 -0.37 -8.23
N LEU A 23 0.66 -0.20 -7.02
CA LEU A 23 1.17 -0.83 -5.80
C LEU A 23 0.03 -1.48 -5.01
N ALA A 24 0.11 -2.79 -4.80
CA ALA A 24 -0.83 -3.47 -3.90
C ALA A 24 -0.31 -3.46 -2.46
N VAL A 25 -1.17 -3.06 -1.52
CA VAL A 25 -0.93 -2.99 -0.07
C VAL A 25 -1.84 -3.98 0.64
N HIS A 26 -1.26 -5.01 1.24
CA HIS A 26 -1.98 -6.04 1.99
C HIS A 26 -2.04 -5.68 3.45
N VAL A 27 -3.26 -5.58 3.97
CA VAL A 27 -3.48 -5.31 5.39
C VAL A 27 -3.52 -6.63 6.19
N PRO A 28 -3.12 -6.64 7.47
CA PRO A 28 -2.85 -7.84 8.27
C PRO A 28 -4.03 -8.79 8.56
N LYS A 29 -5.21 -8.63 7.95
CA LYS A 29 -6.41 -9.40 8.26
C LYS A 29 -7.05 -9.98 6.99
N GLY A 30 -6.95 -11.29 6.84
CA GLY A 30 -7.57 -12.02 5.74
C GLY A 30 -6.82 -11.88 4.42
N ARG A 31 -7.58 -11.79 3.33
CA ARG A 31 -7.04 -11.64 1.97
C ARG A 31 -7.17 -10.21 1.45
N ASP A 32 -7.70 -9.31 2.27
CA ASP A 32 -8.04 -7.95 1.90
C ASP A 32 -6.79 -7.14 1.56
N TRP A 33 -6.88 -6.39 0.47
CA TRP A 33 -5.80 -5.55 -0.01
C TRP A 33 -6.31 -4.28 -0.68
N TRP A 34 -5.45 -3.28 -0.74
CA TRP A 34 -5.69 -1.97 -1.33
C TRP A 34 -4.76 -1.74 -2.51
N LEU A 35 -5.25 -1.09 -3.56
CA LEU A 35 -4.43 -0.67 -4.68
C LEU A 35 -4.10 0.82 -4.54
N VAL A 36 -2.83 1.19 -4.55
CA VAL A 36 -2.40 2.59 -4.69
C VAL A 36 -1.92 2.80 -6.11
N ASP A 37 -2.61 3.71 -6.81
CA ASP A 37 -2.56 3.95 -8.25
C ASP A 37 -2.88 2.73 -9.11
N CYS A 38 -3.42 3.01 -10.29
CA CYS A 38 -3.88 2.02 -11.25
C CYS A 38 -3.53 2.48 -12.67
N GLY A 39 -2.24 2.56 -12.97
CA GLY A 39 -1.75 2.83 -14.30
C GLY A 39 -2.24 1.82 -15.35
N GLU A 40 -2.10 2.18 -16.62
CA GLU A 40 -2.47 1.30 -17.73
C GLU A 40 -1.87 -0.11 -17.56
N ALA A 41 -2.63 -1.12 -17.99
CA ALA A 41 -2.27 -2.54 -17.91
C ALA A 41 -2.11 -3.13 -16.50
N THR A 42 -2.44 -2.43 -15.41
CA THR A 42 -2.42 -2.98 -14.04
C THR A 42 -3.15 -4.32 -13.92
N GLN A 43 -4.31 -4.47 -14.55
CA GLN A 43 -5.05 -5.75 -14.59
C GLN A 43 -4.24 -6.92 -15.18
N HIS A 44 -3.37 -6.68 -16.17
CA HIS A 44 -2.51 -7.70 -16.77
C HIS A 44 -1.36 -8.07 -15.83
N ARG A 45 -0.89 -7.11 -15.02
CA ARG A 45 0.13 -7.36 -13.99
C ARG A 45 -0.46 -8.22 -12.88
N LEU A 46 -1.69 -7.93 -12.44
CA LEU A 46 -2.39 -8.72 -11.42
C LEU A 46 -2.54 -10.20 -11.77
N GLN A 47 -2.77 -10.54 -13.04
CA GLN A 47 -2.86 -11.94 -13.50
C GLN A 47 -1.59 -12.77 -13.27
N ARG A 48 -0.46 -12.12 -12.96
CA ARG A 48 0.81 -12.77 -12.66
C ARG A 48 1.08 -12.87 -11.15
N THR A 49 0.08 -12.57 -10.35
CA THR A 49 0.15 -12.54 -8.88
C THR A 49 -0.96 -13.40 -8.28
N PRO A 50 -0.82 -13.86 -7.02
CA PRO A 50 -1.91 -14.53 -6.31
C PRO A 50 -3.04 -13.59 -5.89
N LEU A 51 -2.95 -12.29 -6.20
CA LEU A 51 -3.91 -11.28 -5.76
C LEU A 51 -5.19 -11.40 -6.57
N SER A 52 -6.31 -11.48 -5.85
CA SER A 52 -7.62 -11.51 -6.48
C SER A 52 -8.24 -10.12 -6.45
N VAL A 53 -8.76 -9.69 -7.61
CA VAL A 53 -9.62 -8.50 -7.70
C VAL A 53 -10.91 -8.65 -6.89
N HIS A 54 -11.26 -9.82 -6.38
CA HIS A 54 -12.41 -10.02 -5.48
C HIS A 54 -12.08 -9.67 -4.02
N ASP A 55 -10.80 -9.76 -3.65
CA ASP A 55 -10.31 -9.45 -2.31
C ASP A 55 -9.87 -7.97 -2.18
N MET A 56 -9.83 -7.22 -3.29
CA MET A 56 -9.46 -5.81 -3.30
C MET A 56 -10.55 -4.96 -2.62
N VAL A 57 -10.25 -4.25 -1.55
CA VAL A 57 -11.25 -3.51 -0.77
C VAL A 57 -11.41 -2.07 -1.27
N GLY A 58 -10.31 -1.47 -1.70
CA GLY A 58 -10.33 -0.13 -2.28
C GLY A 58 -9.15 0.19 -3.18
N ILE A 59 -9.30 1.28 -3.92
CA ILE A 59 -8.29 1.87 -4.80
C ILE A 59 -8.08 3.32 -4.35
N CYS A 60 -6.82 3.70 -4.15
CA CYS A 60 -6.38 5.05 -3.81
C CYS A 60 -5.60 5.63 -4.99
N ILE A 61 -6.09 6.72 -5.59
CA ILE A 61 -5.44 7.39 -6.72
C ILE A 61 -4.77 8.66 -6.23
N THR A 62 -3.46 8.77 -6.44
CA THR A 62 -2.63 9.89 -5.96
C THR A 62 -2.92 11.17 -6.72
N HIS A 63 -3.07 11.09 -8.05
CA HIS A 63 -3.35 12.23 -8.91
C HIS A 63 -3.90 11.81 -10.28
N VAL A 64 -4.18 12.79 -11.14
CA VAL A 64 -4.97 12.60 -12.37
C VAL A 64 -4.20 12.05 -13.58
N HIS A 65 -2.87 11.88 -13.51
CA HIS A 65 -2.11 11.47 -14.70
C HIS A 65 -2.42 10.02 -15.11
N GLY A 66 -2.24 9.74 -16.40
CA GLY A 66 -2.71 8.50 -17.01
C GLY A 66 -1.95 7.26 -16.57
N ASP A 67 -0.65 7.39 -16.36
CA ASP A 67 0.23 6.36 -15.81
C ASP A 67 -0.12 5.96 -14.36
N HIS A 68 -1.06 6.67 -13.72
CA HIS A 68 -1.59 6.37 -12.39
C HIS A 68 -3.08 5.98 -12.39
N SER A 69 -3.80 6.13 -13.52
CA SER A 69 -5.28 6.00 -13.51
C SER A 69 -5.89 5.30 -14.73
N TYR A 70 -5.19 5.23 -15.87
CA TYR A 70 -5.75 4.67 -17.12
C TYR A 70 -6.10 3.19 -17.04
N GLY A 71 -5.57 2.46 -16.07
CA GLY A 71 -5.93 1.07 -15.82
C GLY A 71 -7.31 0.88 -15.19
N LEU A 72 -7.92 1.93 -14.60
CA LEU A 72 -9.17 1.83 -13.85
C LEU A 72 -10.32 1.20 -14.67
N PRO A 73 -10.68 1.69 -15.88
CA PRO A 73 -11.84 1.17 -16.60
C PRO A 73 -11.69 -0.32 -16.90
N GLY A 74 -10.53 -0.74 -17.40
CA GLY A 74 -10.26 -2.14 -17.72
C GLY A 74 -10.23 -3.04 -16.49
N LEU A 75 -9.64 -2.59 -15.38
CA LEU A 75 -9.62 -3.35 -14.12
C LEU A 75 -11.04 -3.57 -13.57
N LEU A 76 -11.86 -2.52 -13.55
CA LEU A 76 -13.24 -2.56 -13.06
C LEU A 76 -14.14 -3.41 -13.96
N ALA A 77 -13.95 -3.32 -15.28
CA ALA A 77 -14.63 -4.17 -16.25
C ALA A 77 -14.34 -5.64 -15.98
N SER A 78 -13.05 -5.99 -15.87
CA SER A 78 -12.62 -7.36 -15.58
C SER A 78 -13.17 -7.87 -14.25
N ALA A 79 -13.12 -7.07 -13.18
CA ALA A 79 -13.71 -7.45 -11.90
C ALA A 79 -15.23 -7.69 -11.99
N SER A 80 -15.95 -6.88 -12.77
CA SER A 80 -17.38 -7.06 -13.01
C SER A 80 -17.66 -8.36 -13.77
N MET A 81 -16.90 -8.62 -14.84
CA MET A 81 -17.05 -9.81 -15.68
C MET A 81 -16.66 -11.11 -14.96
N THR A 82 -15.72 -11.06 -14.01
CA THR A 82 -15.40 -12.22 -13.15
C THR A 82 -16.38 -12.42 -12.00
N GLY A 83 -17.45 -11.61 -11.93
CA GLY A 83 -18.56 -11.81 -11.00
C GLY A 83 -18.36 -11.18 -9.63
N ARG A 84 -17.51 -10.14 -9.50
CA ARG A 84 -17.39 -9.39 -8.24
C ARG A 84 -18.74 -8.80 -7.85
N LYS A 85 -19.14 -8.99 -6.58
CA LYS A 85 -20.34 -8.39 -5.97
C LYS A 85 -20.04 -7.44 -4.81
N ARG A 86 -18.90 -7.64 -4.13
CA ARG A 86 -18.48 -6.83 -2.98
C ARG A 86 -18.29 -5.37 -3.41
N PRO A 87 -18.83 -4.39 -2.66
CA PRO A 87 -18.55 -2.97 -2.89
C PRO A 87 -17.06 -2.70 -2.99
N LEU A 88 -16.67 -1.69 -3.78
CA LEU A 88 -15.29 -1.25 -3.93
C LEU A 88 -15.21 0.24 -3.62
N ILE A 89 -14.26 0.62 -2.76
CA ILE A 89 -14.00 2.03 -2.45
C ILE A 89 -13.03 2.59 -3.50
N LEU A 90 -13.32 3.78 -4.03
CA LEU A 90 -12.43 4.54 -4.90
C LEU A 90 -12.14 5.89 -4.23
N ILE A 91 -10.98 6.01 -3.61
CA ILE A 91 -10.46 7.26 -3.06
C ILE A 91 -9.67 7.94 -4.17
N ALA A 92 -10.25 8.94 -4.83
CA ALA A 92 -9.65 9.52 -6.03
C ALA A 92 -10.06 10.98 -6.22
N PRO A 93 -9.26 11.79 -6.95
CA PRO A 93 -9.68 13.13 -7.35
C PRO A 93 -11.01 13.11 -8.11
N LEU A 94 -11.85 14.12 -7.90
CA LEU A 94 -13.12 14.27 -8.61
C LEU A 94 -12.98 14.16 -10.14
N ALA A 95 -11.89 14.68 -10.70
CA ALA A 95 -11.60 14.60 -12.14
C ALA A 95 -11.43 13.15 -12.63
N VAL A 96 -10.81 12.28 -11.83
CA VAL A 96 -10.67 10.84 -12.16
C VAL A 96 -12.04 10.17 -12.15
N LYS A 97 -12.89 10.49 -11.17
CA LYS A 97 -14.27 9.97 -11.12
C LYS A 97 -15.09 10.42 -12.32
N ALA A 98 -15.01 11.70 -12.69
CA ALA A 98 -15.72 12.24 -13.85
C ALA A 98 -15.27 11.59 -15.17
N TRP A 99 -13.96 11.39 -15.35
CA TRP A 99 -13.41 10.67 -16.50
C TRP A 99 -13.85 9.19 -16.54
N LEU A 100 -13.83 8.52 -15.39
CA LEU A 100 -14.30 7.14 -15.28
C LEU A 100 -15.79 7.05 -15.62
N ASP A 101 -16.64 7.93 -15.09
CA ASP A 101 -18.08 7.96 -15.36
C ASP A 101 -18.38 8.18 -16.85
N ALA A 102 -17.65 9.09 -17.50
CA ALA A 102 -17.75 9.28 -18.94
C ALA A 102 -17.36 8.02 -19.71
N THR A 103 -16.30 7.33 -19.28
CA THR A 103 -15.87 6.06 -19.87
C THR A 103 -16.93 4.99 -19.70
N LEU A 104 -17.50 4.83 -18.50
CA LEU A 104 -18.58 3.89 -18.22
C LEU A 104 -19.81 4.15 -19.11
N LEU A 105 -20.21 5.42 -19.22
CA LEU A 105 -21.33 5.85 -20.05
C LEU A 105 -21.10 5.54 -21.54
N HIS A 106 -19.95 5.94 -22.09
CA HIS A 106 -19.67 5.84 -23.52
C HIS A 106 -19.26 4.45 -24.00
N THR A 107 -18.92 3.54 -23.08
CA THR A 107 -18.59 2.14 -23.39
C THR A 107 -19.69 1.17 -22.98
N GLU A 108 -20.81 1.67 -22.45
CA GLU A 108 -21.90 0.86 -21.88
C GLU A 108 -21.39 -0.16 -20.84
N LEU A 109 -20.40 0.24 -20.04
CA LEU A 109 -19.82 -0.61 -19.01
C LEU A 109 -20.67 -0.55 -17.73
N PHE A 110 -21.35 -1.65 -17.43
CA PHE A 110 -22.13 -1.83 -16.20
C PHE A 110 -21.35 -2.60 -15.14
N LEU A 111 -21.14 -1.98 -13.98
CA LEU A 111 -20.52 -2.63 -12.83
C LEU A 111 -21.55 -3.47 -12.07
N THR A 112 -21.24 -4.74 -11.82
CA THR A 112 -22.11 -5.67 -11.08
C THR A 112 -21.97 -5.55 -9.55
N PHE A 113 -21.23 -4.54 -9.09
CA PHE A 113 -20.96 -4.22 -7.70
C PHE A 113 -20.99 -2.69 -7.49
N PRO A 114 -21.31 -2.20 -6.27
CA PRO A 114 -21.26 -0.78 -5.96
C PRO A 114 -19.83 -0.22 -6.00
N LEU A 115 -19.62 0.90 -6.70
CA LEU A 115 -18.40 1.70 -6.65
C LEU A 115 -18.64 2.93 -5.78
N ILE A 116 -18.01 2.98 -4.60
CA ILE A 116 -18.17 4.06 -3.63
C ILE A 116 -17.02 5.04 -3.82
N HIS A 117 -17.30 6.21 -4.39
CA HIS A 117 -16.28 7.25 -4.57
C HIS A 117 -16.15 8.12 -3.33
N ILE A 118 -14.91 8.37 -2.92
CA ILE A 118 -14.52 9.34 -1.90
C ILE A 118 -13.59 10.33 -2.59
N ASP A 119 -13.97 11.62 -2.60
CA ASP A 119 -13.07 12.66 -3.09
C ASP A 119 -11.87 12.80 -2.14
N VAL A 120 -10.68 12.78 -2.72
CA VAL A 120 -9.41 12.82 -1.97
C VAL A 120 -9.06 14.23 -1.48
N ALA A 121 -9.66 15.28 -2.06
CA ALA A 121 -9.31 16.66 -1.77
C ALA A 121 -9.74 17.18 -0.36
N PRO A 122 -11.02 17.06 0.06
CA PRO A 122 -11.54 17.85 1.17
C PRO A 122 -10.97 17.49 2.53
N ASN A 123 -10.85 16.19 2.84
CA ASN A 123 -10.52 15.71 4.18
C ASN A 123 -9.15 15.04 4.21
N GLN A 124 -8.42 15.20 5.32
CA GLN A 124 -7.18 14.44 5.55
C GLN A 124 -7.50 12.96 5.80
N LEU A 125 -8.44 12.66 6.68
CA LEU A 125 -8.94 11.30 6.89
C LEU A 125 -9.82 10.91 5.69
N VAL A 126 -9.39 9.88 4.94
CA VAL A 126 -10.11 9.42 3.73
C VAL A 126 -10.74 8.04 3.92
N HIS A 127 -10.28 7.26 4.90
CA HIS A 127 -10.89 6.00 5.27
C HIS A 127 -10.53 5.60 6.71
N GLU A 128 -11.51 5.05 7.43
CA GLU A 128 -11.31 4.50 8.76
C GLU A 128 -12.17 3.24 8.92
N GLU A 129 -11.55 2.16 9.36
CA GLU A 129 -12.20 0.94 9.79
C GLU A 129 -11.42 0.27 10.92
N ALA A 130 -11.97 -0.80 11.51
CA ALA A 130 -11.34 -1.48 12.62
C ALA A 130 -9.94 -2.02 12.27
N GLY A 131 -8.90 -1.35 12.78
CA GLY A 131 -7.50 -1.71 12.57
C GLY A 131 -6.83 -1.07 11.36
N LEU A 132 -7.50 -0.15 10.65
CA LEU A 132 -6.94 0.57 9.51
C LEU A 132 -7.44 2.02 9.46
N ILE A 133 -6.50 2.96 9.40
CA ILE A 133 -6.74 4.37 9.10
C ILE A 133 -5.94 4.72 7.84
N ILE A 134 -6.58 5.38 6.89
CA ILE A 134 -5.93 5.93 5.70
C ILE A 134 -6.11 7.44 5.69
N GLU A 135 -4.98 8.16 5.66
CA GLU A 135 -4.95 9.61 5.53
C GLU A 135 -4.30 10.04 4.21
N ARG A 136 -4.74 11.18 3.67
CA ARG A 136 -4.13 11.85 2.53
C ARG A 136 -3.29 13.04 2.98
N HIS A 137 -2.09 13.17 2.42
CA HIS A 137 -1.21 14.32 2.62
C HIS A 137 -0.93 15.02 1.29
N PRO A 138 -1.15 16.34 1.19
CA PRO A 138 -0.97 17.07 -0.07
C PRO A 138 0.51 17.13 -0.48
N LEU A 139 0.76 17.04 -1.78
CA LEU A 139 2.07 17.10 -2.41
C LEU A 139 2.12 18.21 -3.46
N SER A 140 3.33 18.48 -3.97
CA SER A 140 3.60 19.45 -5.02
C SER A 140 3.93 18.74 -6.33
N HIS A 141 3.05 18.89 -7.34
CA HIS A 141 3.21 18.31 -8.67
C HIS A 141 2.42 19.14 -9.70
N ARG A 142 2.62 18.91 -11.02
CA ARG A 142 1.94 19.67 -12.10
C ARG A 142 0.42 19.71 -11.95
N SER A 143 -0.15 18.61 -11.49
CA SER A 143 -1.54 18.51 -11.05
C SER A 143 -1.55 18.23 -9.55
N PRO A 144 -2.59 18.64 -8.79
CA PRO A 144 -2.71 18.30 -7.37
C PRO A 144 -2.47 16.80 -7.14
N SER A 145 -1.51 16.50 -6.27
CA SER A 145 -1.08 15.15 -5.93
C SER A 145 -1.13 14.95 -4.42
N VAL A 146 -1.28 13.70 -3.99
CA VAL A 146 -1.29 13.33 -2.58
C VAL A 146 -0.42 12.09 -2.31
N ALA A 147 0.02 11.97 -1.07
CA ALA A 147 0.48 10.71 -0.49
C ALA A 147 -0.63 10.07 0.34
N PHE A 148 -0.60 8.75 0.43
CA PHE A 148 -1.45 7.99 1.34
C PHE A 148 -0.63 7.43 2.50
N ARG A 149 -1.07 7.73 3.73
CA ARG A 149 -0.54 7.16 4.96
C ARG A 149 -1.48 6.04 5.40
N PHE A 150 -0.96 4.82 5.45
CA PHE A 150 -1.64 3.65 6.00
C PHE A 150 -1.17 3.44 7.44
N ASP A 151 -2.07 3.63 8.40
CA ASP A 151 -1.84 3.38 9.82
C ASP A 151 -2.64 2.15 10.25
N VAL A 152 -1.93 1.07 10.55
CA VAL A 152 -2.51 -0.25 10.68
C VAL A 152 -2.28 -0.79 12.08
N HIS A 153 -3.36 -1.17 12.74
CA HIS A 153 -3.35 -1.74 14.07
C HIS A 153 -3.83 -3.19 14.02
N THR A 154 -3.02 -4.11 14.52
CA THR A 154 -3.36 -5.53 14.64
C THR A 154 -3.38 -5.93 16.10
N THR A 155 -4.57 -6.14 16.65
CA THR A 155 -4.73 -6.66 18.01
C THR A 155 -4.80 -8.18 17.99
N ARG A 156 -3.90 -8.83 18.71
CA ARG A 156 -3.91 -10.29 18.93
C ARG A 156 -4.19 -10.58 20.39
N ARG A 157 -5.14 -11.49 20.64
CA ARG A 157 -5.41 -12.05 21.97
C ARG A 157 -4.64 -13.35 22.13
N LYS A 158 -3.78 -13.39 23.15
CA LYS A 158 -3.01 -14.58 23.53
C LYS A 158 -3.53 -15.10 24.86
N LEU A 159 -3.97 -16.35 24.84
CA LEU A 159 -4.36 -17.07 26.05
C LEU A 159 -3.14 -17.30 26.96
N ASP A 160 -3.31 -17.00 28.24
CA ASP A 160 -2.38 -17.41 29.29
C ASP A 160 -2.78 -18.80 29.80
N ARG A 161 -1.99 -19.80 29.40
CA ARG A 161 -2.24 -21.20 29.75
C ARG A 161 -2.10 -21.47 31.25
N ALA A 162 -1.25 -20.71 31.95
CA ALA A 162 -1.07 -20.87 33.38
C ALA A 162 -2.29 -20.30 34.12
N ALA A 163 -2.78 -19.12 33.70
CA ALA A 163 -4.00 -18.54 34.25
C ALA A 163 -5.23 -19.43 33.98
N LEU A 164 -5.38 -19.96 32.75
CA LEU A 164 -6.45 -20.91 32.42
C LEU A 164 -6.44 -22.14 33.33
N ALA A 165 -5.27 -22.71 33.59
CA ALA A 165 -5.12 -23.85 34.48
C ALA A 165 -5.45 -23.48 35.94
N ALA A 166 -5.03 -22.30 36.41
CA ALA A 166 -5.33 -21.81 37.76
C ALA A 166 -6.83 -21.58 37.98
N HIS A 167 -7.55 -21.16 36.93
CA HIS A 167 -9.00 -21.00 36.93
C HIS A 167 -9.76 -22.31 36.63
N GLY A 168 -9.07 -23.45 36.49
CA GLY A 168 -9.70 -24.74 36.26
C GLY A 168 -10.35 -24.89 34.87
N VAL A 169 -10.00 -24.05 33.90
CA VAL A 169 -10.60 -24.08 32.55
C VAL A 169 -10.00 -25.25 31.75
N PRO A 170 -10.78 -26.29 31.41
CA PRO A 170 -10.25 -27.43 30.65
C PRO A 170 -9.85 -27.01 29.24
N ALA A 171 -8.78 -27.62 28.72
CA ALA A 171 -8.37 -27.42 27.34
C ALA A 171 -9.49 -27.88 26.39
N GLY A 172 -9.90 -27.01 25.46
CA GLY A 172 -10.98 -27.31 24.55
C GLY A 172 -11.69 -26.07 24.00
N PRO A 173 -12.94 -26.22 23.51
CA PRO A 173 -13.69 -25.14 22.86
C PRO A 173 -13.86 -23.87 23.70
N LEU A 174 -13.85 -23.99 25.02
CA LEU A 174 -13.96 -22.87 25.97
C LEU A 174 -12.80 -21.87 25.81
N TRP A 175 -11.60 -22.35 25.46
CA TRP A 175 -10.45 -21.47 25.22
C TRP A 175 -10.69 -20.54 24.04
N GLY A 176 -11.34 -21.02 22.98
CA GLY A 176 -11.67 -20.19 21.82
C GLY A 176 -12.65 -19.06 22.16
N ARG A 177 -13.60 -19.33 23.07
CA ARG A 177 -14.57 -18.33 23.55
C ARG A 177 -13.90 -17.25 24.41
N LEU A 178 -13.04 -17.66 25.35
CA LEU A 178 -12.23 -16.72 26.15
C LEU A 178 -11.28 -15.91 25.25
N GLN A 179 -10.68 -16.54 24.24
CA GLN A 179 -9.84 -15.83 23.26
C GLN A 179 -10.64 -14.86 22.38
N ALA A 180 -11.91 -15.15 22.12
CA ALA A 180 -12.85 -14.23 21.46
C ALA A 180 -13.32 -13.08 22.38
N GLY A 181 -12.94 -13.09 23.66
CA GLY A 181 -13.31 -12.07 24.65
C GLY A 181 -14.61 -12.34 25.37
N GLU A 182 -15.15 -13.57 25.28
CA GLU A 182 -16.35 -13.96 26.01
C GLU A 182 -15.99 -14.42 27.42
N ASP A 183 -16.65 -13.85 28.43
CA ASP A 183 -16.62 -14.37 29.79
C ASP A 183 -17.39 -15.69 29.87
N LEU A 184 -16.89 -16.64 30.66
CA LEU A 184 -17.46 -17.97 30.80
C LEU A 184 -17.89 -18.25 32.23
N THR A 185 -19.02 -18.95 32.37
CA THR A 185 -19.39 -19.61 33.61
C THR A 185 -19.04 -21.10 33.49
N LEU A 186 -18.26 -21.62 34.42
CA LEU A 186 -17.89 -23.04 34.48
C LEU A 186 -19.00 -23.87 35.15
N ASP A 187 -18.91 -25.19 35.06
CA ASP A 187 -19.90 -26.13 35.61
C ASP A 187 -20.02 -26.04 37.14
N ASP A 188 -18.98 -25.56 37.83
CA ASP A 188 -18.99 -25.30 39.28
C ASP A 188 -19.63 -23.95 39.66
N GLY A 189 -20.11 -23.18 38.67
CA GLY A 189 -20.73 -21.87 38.83
C GLY A 189 -19.74 -20.70 38.92
N SER A 190 -18.43 -20.96 38.87
CA SER A 190 -17.42 -19.91 38.85
C SER A 190 -17.43 -19.15 37.51
N VAL A 191 -17.13 -17.85 37.55
CA VAL A 191 -17.02 -17.01 36.34
C VAL A 191 -15.55 -16.74 36.05
N VAL A 192 -15.11 -17.10 34.85
CA VAL A 192 -13.79 -16.80 34.33
C VAL A 192 -13.93 -15.68 33.32
N ARG A 193 -13.35 -14.52 33.61
CA ARG A 193 -13.37 -13.39 32.68
C ARG A 193 -12.28 -13.58 31.64
N ALA A 194 -12.59 -13.26 30.38
CA ALA A 194 -11.61 -13.32 29.31
C ALA A 194 -10.38 -12.46 29.62
N ALA A 195 -10.57 -11.30 30.26
CA ALA A 195 -9.49 -10.39 30.64
C ALA A 195 -8.51 -10.98 31.67
N ASP A 196 -8.94 -11.96 32.49
CA ASP A 196 -8.10 -12.57 33.52
C ASP A 196 -7.19 -13.68 32.95
N VAL A 197 -7.52 -14.20 31.76
CA VAL A 197 -6.85 -15.35 31.13
C VAL A 197 -6.39 -15.09 29.70
N CYS A 198 -6.60 -13.89 29.19
CA CYS A 198 -6.10 -13.42 27.90
C CYS A 198 -5.30 -12.12 28.06
N SER A 199 -4.14 -12.07 27.42
CA SER A 199 -3.41 -10.83 27.18
C SER A 199 -3.71 -10.32 25.78
N GLU A 200 -3.91 -9.01 25.66
CA GLU A 200 -4.01 -8.32 24.37
C GLU A 200 -2.66 -7.68 24.01
N GLN A 201 -2.18 -7.97 22.81
CA GLN A 201 -1.01 -7.30 22.23
C GLN A 201 -1.45 -6.63 20.94
N THR A 202 -1.31 -5.29 20.89
CA THR A 202 -1.57 -4.51 19.68
C THR A 202 -0.26 -4.16 19.02
N GLU A 203 -0.09 -4.62 17.78
CA GLU A 203 1.02 -4.27 16.91
C GLU A 203 0.57 -3.12 16.00
N ARG A 204 1.44 -2.15 15.78
CA ARG A 204 1.18 -1.01 14.90
C ARG A 204 2.20 -0.97 13.75
N ALA A 205 1.70 -0.75 12.55
CA ALA A 205 2.49 -0.62 11.33
C ALA A 205 2.03 0.60 10.54
N VAL A 206 2.96 1.50 10.21
CA VAL A 206 2.73 2.75 9.51
C VAL A 206 3.57 2.80 8.24
N ALA A 207 2.90 2.97 7.12
CA ALA A 207 3.52 3.15 5.81
C ALA A 207 3.02 4.41 5.14
N VAL A 208 3.94 5.15 4.51
CA VAL A 208 3.62 6.30 3.68
C VAL A 208 3.95 5.95 2.24
N ILE A 209 2.98 6.15 1.35
CA ILE A 209 3.12 5.91 -0.08
C ILE A 209 2.92 7.26 -0.76
N GLY A 210 4.01 7.84 -1.25
CA GLY A 210 4.02 9.10 -1.96
C GLY A 210 3.52 8.94 -3.39
N GLY A 211 2.62 9.82 -3.81
CA GLY A 211 2.43 10.12 -5.23
C GLY A 211 3.58 10.95 -5.78
N ASP A 212 3.49 11.28 -7.06
CA ASP A 212 4.45 12.13 -7.74
C ASP A 212 4.57 13.48 -7.05
N ASN A 213 5.80 13.91 -6.80
CA ASN A 213 6.09 15.17 -6.15
C ASN A 213 7.54 15.66 -6.32
N ASP A 214 7.74 16.98 -6.32
CA ASP A 214 9.08 17.62 -6.35
C ASP A 214 9.59 18.11 -4.98
N THR A 215 8.76 18.02 -3.94
CA THR A 215 9.02 18.60 -2.63
C THR A 215 8.83 17.55 -1.52
N PRO A 216 9.81 16.65 -1.30
CA PRO A 216 9.70 15.58 -0.30
C PRO A 216 9.40 16.06 1.13
N SER A 217 9.81 17.29 1.49
CA SER A 217 9.59 17.85 2.82
C SER A 217 8.11 18.03 3.19
N LEU A 218 7.19 18.06 2.20
CA LEU A 218 5.74 18.06 2.46
C LEU A 218 5.26 16.80 3.19
N LEU A 219 6.05 15.72 3.14
CA LEU A 219 5.78 14.47 3.85
C LEU A 219 6.23 14.48 5.31
N GLN A 220 6.79 15.58 5.84
CA GLN A 220 7.31 15.62 7.20
C GLN A 220 6.30 15.16 8.26
N ALA A 221 5.05 15.63 8.16
CA ALA A 221 3.97 15.22 9.08
C ALA A 221 3.56 13.76 8.85
N ALA A 222 3.40 13.35 7.59
CA ALA A 222 3.04 11.99 7.21
C ALA A 222 4.07 10.95 7.71
N CYS A 223 5.35 11.32 7.73
CA CYS A 223 6.47 10.46 8.07
C CYS A 223 6.94 10.60 9.52
N ALA A 224 6.19 11.25 10.41
CA ALA A 224 6.63 11.53 11.78
C ALA A 224 7.02 10.25 12.56
N ASP A 225 6.26 9.18 12.37
CA ASP A 225 6.39 7.86 13.02
C ASP A 225 6.24 6.71 12.01
N ALA A 226 6.44 6.99 10.72
CA ALA A 226 6.36 5.97 9.68
C ALA A 226 7.54 5.01 9.74
N GLN A 227 7.26 3.72 9.55
CA GLN A 227 8.32 2.70 9.46
C GLN A 227 8.80 2.51 8.02
N VAL A 228 7.99 2.83 7.02
CA VAL A 228 8.40 2.75 5.63
C VAL A 228 7.85 3.92 4.82
N LEU A 229 8.72 4.48 3.97
CA LEU A 229 8.33 5.40 2.92
C LEU A 229 8.55 4.73 1.56
N VAL A 230 7.48 4.66 0.76
CA VAL A 230 7.54 4.38 -0.67
C VAL A 230 7.44 5.72 -1.39
N HIS A 231 8.43 6.07 -2.21
CA HIS A 231 8.50 7.39 -2.83
C HIS A 231 8.99 7.31 -4.28
N GLU A 232 8.49 8.21 -5.13
CA GLU A 232 9.01 8.38 -6.48
C GLU A 232 10.48 8.82 -6.47
N ALA A 233 11.26 8.34 -7.43
CA ALA A 233 12.64 8.75 -7.60
C ALA A 233 12.97 8.80 -9.09
N THR A 234 12.26 9.66 -9.79
CA THR A 234 12.20 9.67 -11.25
C THR A 234 13.58 9.88 -11.89
N TYR A 235 14.44 10.67 -11.25
CA TYR A 235 15.76 11.07 -11.75
C TYR A 235 16.87 11.00 -10.70
N THR A 236 18.11 10.90 -11.16
CA THR A 236 19.27 11.39 -10.38
C THR A 236 19.26 12.91 -10.31
N GLU A 237 19.88 13.52 -9.29
CA GLU A 237 19.90 14.99 -9.16
C GLU A 237 20.56 15.65 -10.38
N ALA A 238 21.64 15.06 -10.88
CA ALA A 238 22.35 15.56 -12.06
C ALA A 238 21.46 15.56 -13.33
N ILE A 239 20.57 14.57 -13.46
CA ILE A 239 19.61 14.53 -14.58
C ILE A 239 18.45 15.50 -14.34
N LEU A 240 17.91 15.59 -13.13
CA LEU A 240 16.84 16.54 -12.81
C LEU A 240 17.28 17.99 -13.11
N GLN A 241 18.53 18.36 -12.78
CA GLN A 241 19.09 19.68 -13.08
C GLN A 241 19.17 19.96 -14.59
N LYS A 242 19.40 18.94 -15.43
CA LYS A 242 19.43 19.07 -16.90
C LYS A 242 18.02 19.16 -17.50
N VAL A 243 17.07 18.38 -16.99
CA VAL A 243 15.69 18.38 -17.47
C VAL A 243 14.95 19.66 -17.03
N GLY A 244 15.35 20.24 -15.89
CA GLY A 244 14.77 21.45 -15.34
C GLY A 244 13.54 21.18 -14.47
N PRO A 245 12.89 22.24 -13.95
CA PRO A 245 11.82 22.10 -12.95
C PRO A 245 10.46 21.67 -13.54
N GLY A 246 10.29 21.73 -14.87
CA GLY A 246 9.01 21.50 -15.54
C GLY A 246 8.32 20.17 -15.22
N PRO A 247 9.03 19.03 -15.09
CA PRO A 247 8.39 17.76 -14.75
C PRO A 247 7.84 17.68 -13.32
N THR A 248 8.24 18.57 -12.40
CA THR A 248 7.84 18.57 -10.98
C THR A 248 7.93 17.19 -10.31
N HIS A 249 9.08 16.54 -10.49
CA HIS A 249 9.43 15.25 -9.86
C HIS A 249 10.60 15.40 -8.89
N SER A 250 10.77 14.42 -8.02
CA SER A 250 11.89 14.35 -7.08
C SER A 250 13.10 13.65 -7.68
N SER A 251 14.28 14.03 -7.20
CA SER A 251 15.50 13.27 -7.44
C SER A 251 15.75 12.24 -6.34
N VAL A 252 16.47 11.17 -6.67
CA VAL A 252 16.95 10.18 -5.71
C VAL A 252 17.68 10.85 -4.55
N GLN A 253 18.64 11.76 -4.83
CA GLN A 253 19.35 12.51 -3.81
C GLN A 253 18.40 13.20 -2.82
N ARG A 254 17.40 13.96 -3.30
CA ARG A 254 16.49 14.74 -2.43
C ARG A 254 15.66 13.83 -1.53
N VAL A 255 15.17 12.72 -2.07
CA VAL A 255 14.36 11.74 -1.32
C VAL A 255 15.21 11.03 -0.28
N ALA A 256 16.41 10.59 -0.64
CA ALA A 256 17.34 9.94 0.28
C ALA A 256 17.75 10.87 1.43
N GLN A 257 18.03 12.15 1.14
CA GLN A 257 18.31 13.17 2.15
C GLN A 257 17.13 13.39 3.10
N PHE A 258 15.90 13.51 2.56
CA PHE A 258 14.69 13.63 3.36
C PHE A 258 14.51 12.43 4.29
N ALA A 259 14.64 11.21 3.77
CA ALA A 259 14.49 9.99 4.55
C ALA A 259 15.53 9.88 5.68
N ALA A 260 16.78 10.25 5.40
CA ALA A 260 17.85 10.29 6.39
C ALA A 260 17.59 11.34 7.48
N GLN A 261 17.19 12.57 7.10
CA GLN A 261 16.84 13.64 8.04
C GLN A 261 15.66 13.28 8.94
N ARG A 262 14.72 12.48 8.43
CA ARG A 262 13.58 11.97 9.20
C ARG A 262 13.89 10.74 10.04
N GLY A 263 15.06 10.12 9.87
CA GLY A 263 15.41 8.87 10.55
C GLY A 263 14.51 7.70 10.16
N LEU A 264 14.01 7.69 8.92
CA LEU A 264 13.14 6.60 8.45
C LEU A 264 13.91 5.28 8.40
N PRO A 265 13.39 4.19 8.99
CA PRO A 265 14.13 2.93 9.03
C PRO A 265 14.15 2.24 7.67
N ASN A 266 13.12 2.43 6.83
CA ASN A 266 13.03 1.81 5.51
C ASN A 266 12.60 2.83 4.43
N LEU A 267 13.29 2.79 3.28
CA LEU A 267 12.99 3.58 2.10
C LEU A 267 12.87 2.67 0.87
N VAL A 268 11.77 2.78 0.14
CA VAL A 268 11.57 2.08 -1.14
C VAL A 268 11.39 3.13 -2.24
N LEU A 269 12.32 3.14 -3.19
CA LEU A 269 12.25 4.02 -4.35
C LEU A 269 11.50 3.32 -5.50
N THR A 270 10.68 4.07 -6.22
CA THR A 270 9.91 3.59 -7.37
C THR A 270 9.74 4.70 -8.41
N HIS A 271 8.90 4.48 -9.42
CA HIS A 271 8.52 5.48 -10.43
C HIS A 271 9.76 6.04 -11.18
N PHE A 272 10.56 5.13 -11.72
CA PHE A 272 11.82 5.48 -12.36
C PHE A 272 11.59 5.94 -13.80
N SER A 273 12.32 6.95 -14.26
CA SER A 273 12.33 7.31 -15.68
C SER A 273 12.85 6.14 -16.53
N ALA A 274 12.19 5.87 -17.66
CA ALA A 274 12.56 4.82 -18.62
C ALA A 274 14.03 4.87 -19.08
N ARG A 275 14.72 6.01 -18.92
CA ARG A 275 16.16 6.16 -19.18
C ARG A 275 17.03 5.22 -18.34
N TYR A 276 16.57 4.83 -17.15
CA TYR A 276 17.29 3.94 -16.25
C TYR A 276 16.86 2.48 -16.39
N ASP A 277 16.10 2.12 -17.42
CA ASP A 277 15.57 0.75 -17.60
C ASP A 277 16.63 -0.27 -18.10
N ASN A 278 17.79 -0.26 -17.47
CA ASN A 278 18.92 -1.16 -17.66
C ASN A 278 19.70 -1.31 -16.34
N PRO A 279 20.51 -2.36 -16.18
CA PRO A 279 21.26 -2.60 -14.94
C PRO A 279 22.16 -1.43 -14.52
N GLU A 280 22.82 -0.78 -15.46
CA GLU A 280 23.75 0.33 -15.21
C GLU A 280 23.00 1.57 -14.68
N GLY A 281 21.87 1.91 -15.28
CA GLY A 281 21.03 3.03 -14.87
C GLY A 281 20.39 2.80 -13.49
N MET A 282 19.95 1.57 -13.20
CA MET A 282 19.46 1.24 -11.85
C MET A 282 20.58 1.29 -10.81
N ALA A 283 21.79 0.87 -11.16
CA ALA A 283 22.96 0.98 -10.28
C ALA A 283 23.37 2.44 -10.04
N GLU A 284 23.22 3.33 -11.03
CA GLU A 284 23.43 4.77 -10.87
C GLU A 284 22.48 5.36 -9.82
N LEU A 285 21.18 5.04 -9.92
CA LEU A 285 20.17 5.48 -8.94
C LEU A 285 20.50 4.93 -7.54
N GLU A 286 20.84 3.64 -7.42
CA GLU A 286 21.17 3.06 -6.11
C GLU A 286 22.41 3.71 -5.50
N ALA A 287 23.46 3.93 -6.30
CA ALA A 287 24.69 4.58 -5.83
C ALA A 287 24.40 6.00 -5.29
N GLU A 288 23.61 6.81 -6.01
CA GLU A 288 23.24 8.15 -5.54
C GLU A 288 22.43 8.09 -4.23
N ALA A 289 21.46 7.17 -4.13
CA ALA A 289 20.66 7.01 -2.92
C ALA A 289 21.53 6.66 -1.69
N ARG A 290 22.48 5.73 -1.87
CA ARG A 290 23.38 5.24 -0.80
C ARG A 290 24.36 6.30 -0.31
N LEU A 291 24.67 7.34 -1.09
CA LEU A 291 25.47 8.47 -0.62
C LEU A 291 24.76 9.29 0.47
N HIS A 292 23.43 9.28 0.48
CA HIS A 292 22.63 10.16 1.34
C HIS A 292 21.78 9.41 2.36
N TYR A 293 21.54 8.11 2.18
CA TYR A 293 20.71 7.30 3.06
C TYR A 293 21.37 5.97 3.42
N GLY A 294 21.70 5.81 4.71
CA GLY A 294 22.35 4.61 5.27
C GLY A 294 21.39 3.57 5.85
N GLY A 295 20.07 3.80 5.78
CA GLY A 295 19.06 2.87 6.28
C GLY A 295 18.76 1.71 5.32
N ASN A 296 17.65 1.03 5.57
CA ASN A 296 17.23 -0.09 4.74
C ASN A 296 16.58 0.41 3.45
N LEU A 297 17.33 0.36 2.35
CA LEU A 297 16.94 0.90 1.04
C LEU A 297 16.64 -0.22 0.05
N PHE A 298 15.56 -0.05 -0.69
CA PHE A 298 15.22 -0.86 -1.86
C PHE A 298 14.89 0.01 -3.06
N LEU A 299 15.30 -0.42 -4.25
CA LEU A 299 14.78 0.09 -5.52
C LEU A 299 13.79 -0.94 -6.03
N ALA A 300 12.50 -0.58 -6.05
CA ALA A 300 11.44 -1.50 -6.39
C ALA A 300 11.57 -1.99 -7.84
N SER A 301 11.28 -3.26 -8.07
CA SER A 301 11.03 -3.81 -9.40
C SER A 301 9.62 -4.37 -9.48
N ASP A 302 9.10 -4.48 -10.70
CA ASP A 302 7.82 -5.13 -10.92
C ASP A 302 7.83 -6.56 -10.33
N PHE A 303 6.76 -6.88 -9.61
CA PHE A 303 6.52 -8.08 -8.82
C PHE A 303 7.40 -8.25 -7.58
N ASP A 304 8.20 -7.25 -7.20
CA ASP A 304 8.84 -7.25 -5.90
C ASP A 304 7.79 -7.23 -4.80
N GLN A 305 8.03 -8.08 -3.80
CA GLN A 305 7.22 -8.20 -2.62
C GLN A 305 8.03 -7.82 -1.40
N TYR A 306 7.44 -7.00 -0.53
CA TYR A 306 8.05 -6.61 0.73
C TYR A 306 7.08 -6.83 1.87
N GLU A 307 7.59 -7.18 3.04
CA GLU A 307 6.82 -7.36 4.27
C GLU A 307 7.44 -6.52 5.37
N LEU A 308 6.62 -5.67 5.99
CA LEU A 308 7.00 -4.92 7.17
C LEU A 308 6.78 -5.80 8.40
N GLY A 309 7.89 -6.22 9.00
CA GLY A 309 7.92 -7.02 10.21
C GLY A 309 7.41 -6.24 11.42
N THR A 310 7.10 -6.97 12.49
CA THR A 310 6.65 -6.38 13.77
C THR A 310 7.76 -5.64 14.51
N ASP A 311 9.01 -5.88 14.13
CA ASP A 311 10.23 -5.16 14.52
C ASP A 311 10.43 -3.83 13.77
N GLY A 312 9.54 -3.51 12.81
CA GLY A 312 9.65 -2.33 11.97
C GLY A 312 10.68 -2.44 10.86
N VAL A 313 11.23 -3.63 10.59
CA VAL A 313 12.16 -3.88 9.48
C VAL A 313 11.40 -4.36 8.25
N LEU A 314 11.68 -3.72 7.10
CA LEU A 314 11.12 -4.12 5.82
C LEU A 314 11.99 -5.21 5.16
N ASN A 315 11.40 -6.37 4.91
CA ASN A 315 12.10 -7.49 4.30
C ASN A 315 11.57 -7.75 2.89
N ARG A 316 12.48 -7.95 1.92
CA ARG A 316 12.09 -8.43 0.59
C ARG A 316 11.72 -9.91 0.69
N LEU A 317 10.53 -10.24 0.23
CA LEU A 317 10.04 -11.62 0.18
C LEU A 317 10.60 -12.35 -1.06
N PRO A 318 10.64 -13.70 -1.03
CA PRO A 318 10.98 -14.48 -2.21
C PRO A 318 10.08 -14.11 -3.41
N PRO A 319 10.62 -14.19 -4.64
CA PRO A 319 9.84 -13.91 -5.82
C PRO A 319 8.62 -14.82 -5.92
N LEU A 320 7.53 -14.28 -6.46
CA LEU A 320 6.31 -15.04 -6.70
C LEU A 320 6.61 -16.33 -7.47
N PRO A 321 6.08 -17.49 -7.05
CA PRO A 321 6.24 -18.71 -7.81
C PRO A 321 5.70 -18.49 -9.21
N ARG A 322 6.54 -18.71 -10.23
CA ARG A 322 6.08 -18.70 -11.63
C ARG A 322 4.88 -19.64 -11.71
N HIS A 323 3.71 -19.13 -12.09
CA HIS A 323 2.55 -19.99 -12.34
C HIS A 323 3.02 -21.18 -13.17
N ARG A 324 2.80 -22.40 -12.66
CA ARG A 324 2.96 -23.61 -13.47
C ARG A 324 2.17 -23.36 -14.75
N LYS A 325 2.84 -23.56 -15.90
CA LYS A 325 2.21 -23.46 -17.22
C LYS A 325 0.86 -24.18 -17.14
N ALA A 326 -0.22 -23.43 -17.37
CA ALA A 326 -1.50 -24.01 -17.72
C ALA A 326 -1.36 -24.73 -19.08
#